data_AF-A0A257TA44-F1
#
_entry.id   AF-A0A257TA44-F1
#
_cell.length_a   1.000
_cell.length_b   1.000
_cell.length_c   1.000
_cell.angle_alpha   90.00
_cell.angle_beta   90.00
_cell.angle_gamma   90.00
#
_symmetry.space_group_name_H-M   'P 1'
#
loop_
_entity.id
_entity.type
_entity.pdbx_description
1 polymer ?
#
loop_
_entity_poly.entity_id
_entity_poly.type
_entity_poly.pdbx_seq_one_letter_code
_entity_poly.pdbx_strand_id
1 'polypeptide(L)'
;SSRPDVATQLRFRKEEVLKEGILQLTGKERAENGNVKLLTSCPACQQGLERYREDTGLDTDYIVVELARTILGAQWQQSFIDATHQGGIERVLL
;
A
#
# COMPACT_ATOMS: atom_id res chain seq x y z
N SER A 1 -26.67 -2.05 -8.48
CA SER A 1 -27.07 -0.67 -8.20
C SER A 1 -25.96 -0.01 -7.40
N SER A 2 -25.32 1.03 -7.92
CA SER A 2 -24.30 1.77 -7.16
C SER A 2 -25.00 2.66 -6.14
N ARG A 3 -24.55 2.61 -4.88
CA ARG A 3 -25.02 3.44 -3.77
C ARG A 3 -23.94 4.48 -3.44
N PRO A 4 -23.90 5.62 -4.15
CA PRO A 4 -22.84 6.61 -3.98
C PRO A 4 -22.84 7.24 -2.59
N ASP A 5 -23.99 7.32 -1.94
CA ASP A 5 -24.14 7.74 -0.54
C ASP A 5 -23.37 6.84 0.43
N VAL A 6 -23.49 5.52 0.26
CA VAL A 6 -22.80 4.54 1.10
C VAL A 6 -21.30 4.56 0.84
N ALA A 7 -20.88 4.68 -0.42
CA ALA A 7 -19.46 4.75 -0.78
C ALA A 7 -18.77 5.98 -0.17
N THR A 8 -19.45 7.13 -0.20
CA THR A 8 -18.98 8.38 0.42
C THR A 8 -18.86 8.24 1.94
N GLN A 9 -19.86 7.67 2.61
CA GLN A 9 -19.80 7.43 4.06
C GLN A 9 -18.66 6.47 4.45
N LEU A 10 -18.48 5.38 3.70
CA LEU A 10 -17.38 4.44 3.91
C LEU A 10 -16.02 5.11 3.73
N ARG A 11 -15.89 6.02 2.75
CA ARG A 11 -14.67 6.81 2.56
C ARG A 11 -14.37 7.64 3.79
N PHE A 12 -15.32 8.47 4.24
CA PHE A 12 -15.11 9.34 5.40
C PHE A 12 -14.78 8.55 6.66
N ARG A 13 -15.50 7.45 6.92
CA ARG A 13 -15.21 6.60 8.08
C ARG A 13 -13.83 5.96 8.00
N LYS A 14 -13.37 5.56 6.82
CA LYS A 14 -12.02 5.01 6.64
C LYS A 14 -10.96 6.07 6.91
N GLU A 15 -11.13 7.28 6.38
CA GLU A 15 -10.21 8.40 6.59
C GLU A 15 -10.07 8.74 8.08
N GLU A 16 -11.19 8.83 8.80
CA GLU A 16 -11.22 9.10 10.24
C GLU A 16 -10.41 8.07 11.03
N VAL A 17 -10.66 6.77 10.79
CA VAL A 17 -9.94 5.68 11.46
C VAL A 17 -8.44 5.68 11.12
N LEU A 18 -8.06 6.08 9.91
CA LEU A 18 -6.65 6.20 9.52
C LEU A 18 -5.97 7.36 10.27
N LYS A 19 -6.62 8.51 10.38
CA LYS A 19 -6.12 9.66 11.15
C LYS A 19 -5.97 9.34 12.62
N GLU A 20 -6.94 8.63 13.21
CA GLU A 20 -6.85 8.12 14.59
C GLU A 20 -5.62 7.22 14.78
N GLY A 21 -5.38 6.29 13.85
CA GLY A 21 -4.20 5.41 13.91
C GLY A 21 -2.88 6.19 13.79
N ILE A 22 -2.81 7.18 12.91
CA ILE A 22 -1.62 8.05 12.76
C ILE A 22 -1.38 8.84 14.05
N LEU A 23 -2.43 9.40 14.65
CA LEU A 23 -2.34 10.14 15.91
C LEU A 23 -1.81 9.25 17.03
N GLN A 24 -2.26 8.00 17.12
CA GLN A 24 -1.77 7.04 18.10
C GLN A 24 -0.31 6.67 17.89
N LEU A 25 0.14 6.53 16.64
CA LEU A 25 1.52 6.15 16.30
C LEU A 25 2.52 7.30 16.40
N THR A 26 2.08 8.53 16.12
CA THR A 26 3.00 9.67 15.87
C THR A 26 2.73 10.88 16.75
N GLY A 27 1.56 10.97 17.39
CA GLY A 27 1.11 12.17 18.11
C GLY A 27 0.64 13.31 17.19
N LYS A 28 0.54 13.08 15.87
CA LYS A 28 0.06 14.06 14.88
C LYS A 28 -1.13 13.53 14.11
N GLU A 29 -1.98 14.40 13.59
CA GLU A 29 -3.14 14.00 12.75
C GLU A 29 -2.75 13.51 11.35
N ARG A 30 -1.53 13.84 10.90
CA ARG A 30 -1.02 13.52 9.56
C ARG A 30 0.36 12.92 9.66
N ALA A 31 0.62 11.90 8.85
CA ALA A 31 1.95 11.33 8.69
C ALA A 31 2.84 12.27 7.87
N GLU A 32 4.13 12.27 8.19
CA GLU A 32 5.13 13.17 7.62
C GLU A 32 6.40 12.38 7.31
N ASN A 33 7.08 12.74 6.21
CA ASN A 33 8.38 12.16 5.87
C ASN A 33 8.40 10.61 5.82
N GLY A 34 7.28 9.99 5.39
CA GLY A 34 7.15 8.54 5.28
C GLY A 34 7.23 7.79 6.62
N ASN A 35 6.95 8.46 7.75
CA ASN A 35 7.07 7.87 9.08
C ASN A 35 5.96 6.86 9.42
N VAL A 36 4.89 6.78 8.63
CA VAL A 36 3.81 5.80 8.78
C VAL A 36 3.53 5.14 7.44
N LYS A 37 3.51 3.80 7.45
CA LYS A 37 3.16 2.96 6.30
C LYS A 37 2.08 1.96 6.69
N LEU A 38 1.04 1.85 5.87
CA LEU A 38 -0.02 0.86 5.96
C LEU A 38 0.26 -0.30 5.00
N LEU A 39 0.27 -1.53 5.51
CA LEU A 39 0.53 -2.73 4.71
C LEU A 39 -0.77 -3.47 4.42
N THR A 40 -0.96 -3.91 3.17
CA THR A 40 -2.12 -4.72 2.77
C THR A 40 -1.71 -5.90 1.89
N SER A 41 -2.52 -6.96 1.89
CA SER A 41 -2.37 -8.13 1.02
C SER A 41 -3.41 -8.16 -0.10
N CYS A 42 -4.19 -7.09 -0.30
CA CYS A 42 -5.19 -7.02 -1.36
C CYS A 42 -4.82 -5.91 -2.37
N PRO A 43 -4.51 -6.25 -3.64
CA PRO A 43 -4.10 -5.25 -4.64
C PRO A 43 -5.15 -4.16 -4.89
N ALA A 44 -6.43 -4.54 -4.93
CA ALA A 44 -7.52 -3.57 -5.08
C ALA A 44 -7.64 -2.64 -3.87
N CYS A 45 -7.39 -3.15 -2.65
CA CYS A 45 -7.35 -2.33 -1.45
C CYS A 45 -6.16 -1.38 -1.47
N GLN A 46 -4.97 -1.81 -1.91
CA GLN A 46 -3.80 -0.93 -2.02
C GLN A 46 -4.13 0.29 -2.89
N GLN A 47 -4.66 0.07 -4.09
CA GLN A 47 -5.07 1.16 -4.97
C GLN A 47 -6.19 2.04 -4.37
N GLY A 48 -7.10 1.44 -3.59
CA GLY A 48 -8.15 2.18 -2.88
C GLY A 48 -7.61 3.04 -1.74
N LEU A 49 -6.68 2.50 -0.96
CA LEU A 49 -6.06 3.13 0.21
C LEU A 49 -5.10 4.26 -0.20
N GLU A 50 -4.48 4.13 -1.37
CA GLU A 50 -3.61 5.16 -1.95
C GLU A 50 -4.30 6.52 -2.09
N ARG A 51 -5.63 6.51 -2.26
CA ARG A 51 -6.45 7.71 -2.39
C ARG A 51 -6.55 8.54 -1.10
N TYR A 52 -6.12 8.01 0.04
CA TYR A 52 -6.08 8.73 1.31
C TYR A 52 -4.71 9.37 1.60
N ARG A 53 -3.68 9.14 0.75
CA ARG A 53 -2.34 9.73 0.96
C ARG A 53 -2.42 11.26 1.03
N GLU A 54 -3.24 11.89 0.20
CA GLU A 54 -3.41 13.36 0.22
C GLU A 54 -4.04 13.88 1.52
N ASP A 55 -4.95 13.12 2.12
CA ASP A 55 -5.67 13.54 3.33
C ASP A 55 -4.91 13.21 4.62
N THR A 56 -4.08 12.15 4.59
CA THR A 56 -3.47 11.55 5.79
C THR A 56 -1.94 11.56 5.80
N GLY A 57 -1.30 11.73 4.64
CA GLY A 57 0.15 11.66 4.48
C GLY A 57 0.75 10.26 4.63
N LEU A 58 -0.06 9.23 4.91
CA LEU A 58 0.45 7.86 5.08
C LEU A 58 0.77 7.23 3.73
N ASP A 59 1.79 6.37 3.72
CA ASP A 59 2.09 5.52 2.58
C ASP A 59 1.34 4.18 2.67
N THR A 60 0.95 3.62 1.54
CA THR A 60 0.37 2.27 1.48
C THR A 60 1.26 1.38 0.62
N ASP A 61 1.55 0.17 1.11
CA ASP A 61 2.32 -0.81 0.35
C ASP A 61 1.77 -2.22 0.50
N TYR A 62 2.21 -3.12 -0.38
CA TYR A 62 1.83 -4.51 -0.37
C TYR A 62 2.75 -5.29 0.57
N ILE A 63 2.17 -6.07 1.50
CA ILE A 63 2.93 -6.77 2.54
C ILE A 63 4.05 -7.66 1.98
N VAL A 64 3.81 -8.32 0.85
CA VAL A 64 4.82 -9.19 0.22
C VAL A 64 6.01 -8.39 -0.32
N VAL A 65 5.77 -7.18 -0.84
CA VAL A 65 6.84 -6.30 -1.34
C VAL A 65 7.70 -5.81 -0.17
N GLU A 66 7.08 -5.40 0.94
CA GLU A 66 7.79 -4.95 2.13
C GLU A 66 8.64 -6.08 2.74
N LEU A 67 8.09 -7.29 2.82
CA LEU A 67 8.81 -8.47 3.31
C LEU A 67 9.97 -8.83 2.39
N ALA A 68 9.77 -8.82 1.06
CA ALA A 68 10.84 -9.10 0.10
C ALA A 68 11.98 -8.09 0.25
N ARG A 69 11.68 -6.79 0.34
CA ARG A 69 12.69 -5.74 0.56
C ARG A 69 13.45 -5.94 1.88
N THR A 70 12.75 -6.32 2.94
CA THR A 70 13.34 -6.48 4.28
C THR A 70 14.20 -7.73 4.40
N ILE A 71 13.76 -8.85 3.83
CA ILE A 71 14.42 -10.16 3.95
C ILE A 71 15.52 -10.33 2.89
N LEU A 72 15.24 -9.94 1.65
CA LEU A 72 16.13 -10.17 0.50
C LEU A 72 16.97 -8.93 0.14
N GLY A 73 16.72 -7.79 0.79
CA GLY A 73 17.44 -6.54 0.59
C GLY A 73 16.88 -5.67 -0.54
N ALA A 74 17.41 -4.46 -0.70
CA ALA A 74 16.86 -3.45 -1.62
C ALA A 74 16.89 -3.86 -3.11
N GLN A 75 17.81 -4.76 -3.49
CA GLN A 75 17.98 -5.23 -4.87
C GLN A 75 17.13 -6.47 -5.20
N TRP A 76 16.28 -6.93 -4.27
CA TRP A 76 15.50 -8.17 -4.41
C TRP A 76 14.78 -8.31 -5.75
N GLN A 77 14.20 -7.21 -6.25
CA GLN A 77 13.43 -7.23 -7.49
C GLN A 77 14.31 -7.48 -8.71
N GLN A 78 15.49 -6.84 -8.78
CA GLN A 78 16.43 -7.07 -9.87
C GLN A 78 16.97 -8.50 -9.82
N SER A 79 17.38 -8.96 -8.64
CA SER A 79 17.85 -10.34 -8.45
C SER A 79 16.79 -11.38 -8.83
N PHE A 80 15.52 -11.10 -8.53
CA PHE A 80 14.41 -11.94 -8.93
C PHE A 80 14.25 -11.98 -10.47
N ILE A 81 14.26 -10.81 -11.12
CA ILE A 81 14.16 -10.71 -12.59
C ILE A 81 15.32 -11.48 -13.26
N ASP A 82 16.55 -11.26 -12.83
CA ASP A 82 17.74 -11.90 -13.39
C ASP A 82 17.69 -13.44 -13.25
N ALA A 83 17.25 -13.93 -12.08
CA ALA A 83 17.06 -15.36 -11.85
C ALA A 83 15.97 -15.95 -12.76
N THR A 84 14.89 -15.20 -13.01
CA THR A 84 13.76 -15.67 -13.84
C THR A 84 14.15 -15.71 -15.32
N HIS A 85 14.96 -14.75 -15.79
CA HIS A 85 15.48 -14.73 -17.16
C HIS A 85 16.34 -15.96 -17.49
N GLN A 86 17.13 -16.46 -16.54
CA GLN A 86 17.97 -17.65 -16.72
C GLN A 86 17.16 -18.96 -16.85
N GLY A 87 15.93 -18.98 -16.32
CA GLY A 87 15.03 -20.15 -16.36
C GLY A 87 14.06 -20.19 -17.55
N GLY A 88 14.00 -19.14 -18.37
CA GLY A 88 13.06 -19.01 -19.49
C GLY A 88 11.68 -18.52 -19.04
N ILE A 89 11.39 -17.23 -19.30
CA ILE A 89 10.05 -16.68 -19.13
C ILE A 89 9.22 -17.02 -20.37
N GLU A 90 8.28 -17.96 -20.27
CA GLU A 90 7.23 -18.10 -21.28
C GLU A 90 6.38 -16.82 -21.27
N ARG A 91 6.54 -16.00 -22.32
CA ARG A 91 5.79 -14.75 -22.45
C ARG A 91 4.37 -15.08 -22.87
N VAL A 92 3.41 -14.91 -21.98
CA VAL A 92 2.00 -14.83 -22.36
C VAL A 92 1.74 -13.41 -22.88
N LEU A 93 1.69 -13.27 -24.20
CA LEU A 93 1.17 -12.06 -24.84
C LEU A 93 -0.36 -12.13 -24.74
N LEU A 94 -0.96 -11.23 -23.97
CA LEU A 94 -2.40 -10.97 -23.95
C LEU A 94 -2.73 -9.80 -24.87
#